data_AF-A0AAV4JCV4-F1
#
_entry.id   AF-A0AAV4JCV4-F1
#
_cell.length_a   1.000
_cell.length_b   1.000
_cell.length_c   1.000
_cell.angle_alpha   90.00
_cell.angle_beta   90.00
_cell.angle_gamma   90.00
#
_symmetry.space_group_name_H-M   'P 1'
#
loop_
_entity.id
_entity.type
_entity.pdbx_description
1 polymer ?
#
loop_
_entity_poly.entity_id
_entity_poly.type
_entity_poly.pdbx_seq_one_letter_code
_entity_poly.pdbx_strand_id
1 'polypeptide(L)' 'MPLKYGVPQGSVLGPVLYTLYTLCIAETIKPYSVGYHMYADDTVLCVWCSTEDWR' A
#
# COMPACT_ATOMS: atom_id res chain seq x y z
N MET A 1 1.12 11.92 -27.44
CA MET A 1 1.64 10.53 -27.49
C MET A 1 0.77 9.66 -26.59
N PRO A 2 0.38 8.44 -26.98
CA PRO A 2 -0.39 7.56 -26.10
C PRO A 2 0.47 7.07 -24.92
N LEU A 3 -0.12 6.99 -23.72
CA LEU A 3 0.55 6.42 -22.54
C LEU A 3 0.76 4.92 -22.75
N LYS A 4 2.01 4.44 -22.55
CA LYS A 4 2.35 3.02 -22.61
C LYS A 4 1.98 2.27 -21.31
N TYR A 5 2.05 2.95 -20.18
CA TYR A 5 1.76 2.41 -18.84
C TYR A 5 1.12 3.48 -17.96
N GLY A 6 0.45 3.05 -16.90
CA GLY A 6 -0.22 3.95 -15.96
C GLY A 6 -1.60 4.40 -16.44
N VAL A 7 -2.22 5.27 -15.63
CA VAL A 7 -3.56 5.81 -15.90
C VAL A 7 -3.43 7.31 -16.16
N PRO A 8 -4.17 7.90 -17.12
CA PRO A 8 -4.16 9.34 -17.35
C PRO A 8 -4.51 10.14 -16.09
N GLN A 9 -3.81 11.25 -15.87
CA GLN A 9 -4.11 12.17 -14.77
C GLN A 9 -5.53 12.73 -14.94
N GLY A 10 -6.29 12.80 -13.83
CA GLY A 10 -7.70 13.21 -13.85
C GLY A 10 -8.66 12.10 -14.28
N SER A 11 -8.18 10.87 -14.49
CA SER A 11 -9.06 9.71 -14.66
C SER A 11 -9.86 9.44 -13.40
N VAL A 12 -11.19 9.40 -13.55
CA VAL A 12 -12.14 9.05 -12.48
C VAL A 12 -11.85 7.65 -11.92
N LEU A 13 -11.37 6.74 -12.75
CA LEU A 13 -11.04 5.37 -12.34
C LEU A 13 -9.62 5.21 -11.80
N GLY A 14 -8.77 6.24 -11.92
CA GLY A 14 -7.38 6.20 -11.46
C GLY A 14 -7.24 5.69 -10.02
N PRO A 15 -7.96 6.26 -9.05
CA PRO A 15 -7.88 5.82 -7.65
C PRO A 15 -8.27 4.35 -7.44
N VAL A 16 -9.37 3.89 -8.06
CA VAL A 16 -9.84 2.51 -7.92
C VAL A 16 -8.85 1.52 -8.55
N LEU A 17 -8.32 1.85 -9.73
CA LEU A 17 -7.30 1.03 -10.40
C LEU A 17 -6.01 0.98 -9.57
N TYR A 18 -5.63 2.09 -8.93
CA TYR A 18 -4.48 2.12 -8.03
C TYR A 18 -4.70 1.22 -6.82
N THR A 19 -5.86 1.28 -6.16
CA THR A 19 -6.19 0.40 -5.03
C THR A 19 -6.15 -1.08 -5.40
N LEU A 20 -6.66 -1.45 -6.57
CA LEU A 20 -6.59 -2.84 -7.06
C LEU A 20 -5.15 -3.26 -7.35
N TYR A 21 -4.34 -2.36 -7.91
CA TYR A 21 -2.94 -2.62 -8.22
C TYR A 21 -2.10 -2.86 -6.97
N THR A 22 -2.35 -2.12 -5.87
CA THR A 22 -1.60 -2.27 -4.61
C THR A 22 -2.16 -3.34 -3.68
N LEU A 23 -3.25 -4.02 -4.03
CA LEU A 23 -3.87 -5.06 -3.21
C LEU A 23 -2.90 -6.21 -2.87
N CYS A 24 -1.99 -6.55 -3.78
CA CYS A 24 -0.96 -7.58 -3.55
C CYS A 24 -0.02 -7.22 -2.39
N ILE A 25 0.18 -5.92 -2.10
CA ILE A 25 0.98 -5.44 -0.97
C ILE A 25 0.26 -5.79 0.34
N ALA A 26 -1.05 -5.56 0.40
CA ALA A 26 -1.89 -5.94 1.54
C ALA A 26 -1.81 -7.45 1.82
N GLU A 27 -1.93 -8.25 0.76
CA GLU A 27 -1.84 -9.71 0.85
C GLU A 27 -0.47 -10.19 1.31
N THR A 28 0.59 -9.47 0.93
CA THR A 28 1.96 -9.74 1.37
C THR A 28 2.16 -9.40 2.85
N ILE A 29 1.50 -8.36 3.37
CA ILE A 29 1.62 -7.94 4.79
C ILE A 29 0.78 -8.84 5.71
N LYS A 30 -0.37 -9.31 5.24
CA LYS A 30 -1.37 -10.07 6.02
C LYS A 30 -0.80 -11.23 6.88
N PRO A 31 0.16 -12.05 6.43
CA PRO A 31 0.70 -13.16 7.23
C PRO A 31 1.49 -12.72 8.46
N TYR A 32 2.06 -11.52 8.46
CA TYR A 32 2.93 -11.04 9.54
C TYR A 32 2.16 -10.54 10.77
N SER A 33 0.83 -10.47 10.71
CA SER A 33 -0.02 -9.96 11.80
C SER A 33 0.36 -8.55 12.30
N VAL A 34 1.00 -7.76 11.43
CA VAL A 34 1.36 -6.35 11.68
C VAL A 34 0.17 -5.46 11.35
N GLY A 35 -0.07 -4.42 12.15
CA GLY A 35 -1.08 -3.41 11.82
C GLY A 35 -0.64 -2.61 10.60
N TYR A 36 -1.51 -2.39 9.63
CA TYR A 36 -1.18 -1.60 8.44
C TYR A 36 -2.34 -0.71 8.01
N HIS A 37 -2.00 0.42 7.38
CA HIS A 37 -2.95 1.34 6.75
C HIS A 37 -2.44 1.72 5.37
N MET A 38 -3.32 1.69 4.37
CA MET A 38 -2.99 2.10 3.00
C MET A 38 -4.05 3.10 2.53
N TYR A 39 -3.61 4.23 1.99
CA TYR A 39 -4.47 5.25 1.43
C TYR A 39 -3.79 5.87 0.21
N ALA A 40 -4.39 5.71 -0.97
CA ALA A 40 -3.73 6.03 -2.24
C ALA A 40 -2.31 5.45 -2.25
N ASP A 41 -1.28 6.25 -2.53
CA ASP A 41 0.12 5.85 -2.54
C ASP A 41 0.79 5.76 -1.17
N ASP A 42 0.16 6.26 -0.11
CA ASP A 42 0.69 6.17 1.25
C ASP A 42 0.43 4.77 1.85
N THR A 43 1.50 4.15 2.36
CA THR A 43 1.44 2.87 3.10
C THR A 43 2.16 3.00 4.43
N VAL A 44 1.47 2.68 5.52
CA VAL A 44 1.98 2.77 6.89
C VAL A 44 1.92 1.40 7.56
N LEU A 45 3.04 0.99 8.17
CA LEU A 45 3.14 -0.19 9.01
C LEU A 45 3.26 0.23 10.48
N CYS A 46 2.35 -0.25 11.31
CA CYS A 46 2.33 -0.02 12.75
C CYS A 46 2.99 -1.20 13.46
N VAL A 47 4.26 -1.02 13.86
CA VAL A 47 5.04 -2.01 14.58
C VAL A 47 5.20 -1.59 16.05
N TRP A 48 5.15 -2.57 16.94
CA TRP A 48 5.50 -2.40 18.35
C TRP A 48 6.94 -2.86 18.55
N CYS A 49 7.71 -2.09 19.30
CA CYS A 49 9.08 -2.43 19.69
C CYS A 49 9.17 -2.24 21.20
N SER A 50 9.57 -3.28 21.95
CA SER A 50 9.80 -3.15 23.37
C SER A 50 11.24 -2.71 23.62
N THR A 51 11.44 -1.84 24.60
CA THR A 51 12.75 -1.52 25.18
C THR A 51 13.35 -2.69 25.97
N GLU A 52 12.92 -3.93 25.75
CA GLU A 52 13.58 -5.15 26.23
C GLU A 52 14.27 -5.92 25.10
N ASP A 53 13.92 -5.65 23.83
CA ASP A 53 14.48 -6.30 22.64
C ASP A 53 15.92 -5.84 22.30
N TRP A 54 16.48 -4.89 23.05
CA TRP A 54 17.86 -4.39 22.87
C TRP A 54 18.89 -5.09 23.76
N ARG A 55 18.46 -5.94 24.70
CA ARG A 55 19.33 -6.73 25.58
C ARG A 55 19.57 -8.11 25.00
#